data_AF-A0A356SAI4-F1
#
_entry.id   AF-A0A356SAI4-F1
#
_cell.length_a   1.000
_cell.length_b   1.000
_cell.length_c   1.000
_cell.angle_alpha   90.00
_cell.angle_beta   90.00
_cell.angle_gamma   90.00
#
_symmetry.space_group_name_H-M   'P 1'
#
loop_
_entity.id
_entity.type
_entity.pdbx_description
1 polymer ?
#
loop_
_entity_poly.entity_id
_entity_poly.type
_entity_poly.pdbx_seq_one_letter_code
_entity_poly.pdbx_strand_id
1 'polypeptide(L)'
;VLIMICCSIEFLETGGESDEAIWNFASYALAKNPATRIGLSWLWKDFPQDYASAEEHRDGADESYALWVNLANDLNADYPDADVFTINHAEVVYDLRAAYEAGELGGDAAQLTGPSRNSVFTDEKGHAGNITKDTGTLIWLHAVHGVEPNDAPAFPQWETDIRAIAQAALDNAAQ
;
A
#
# COMPACT_ATOMS: atom_id res chain seq x y z
N VAL A 1 -15.62 6.90 5.14
CA VAL A 1 -14.14 6.89 5.23
C VAL A 1 -13.59 7.84 4.19
N LEU A 2 -12.59 8.64 4.53
CA LEU A 2 -11.75 9.37 3.58
C LEU A 2 -10.39 8.68 3.59
N ILE A 3 -9.85 8.31 2.43
CA ILE A 3 -8.50 7.73 2.34
C ILE A 3 -7.65 8.62 1.47
N MET A 4 -6.51 9.04 2.01
CA MET A 4 -5.53 9.88 1.33
C MET A 4 -4.32 9.02 0.99
N ILE A 5 -3.81 9.23 -0.22
CA ILE A 5 -2.75 8.44 -0.82
C ILE A 5 -1.83 9.42 -1.56
N CYS A 6 -0.51 9.21 -1.44
CA CYS A 6 0.59 10.07 -1.93
C CYS A 6 1.28 10.89 -0.83
N CYS A 7 2.61 10.90 -0.87
CA CYS A 7 3.41 11.89 -0.17
C CYS A 7 3.27 13.24 -0.90
N SER A 8 2.98 14.30 -0.16
CA SER A 8 3.10 15.65 -0.70
C SER A 8 4.56 16.04 -0.85
N ILE A 9 4.82 17.11 -1.61
CA ILE A 9 6.17 17.71 -1.67
C ILE A 9 6.62 18.15 -0.26
N GLU A 10 5.69 18.67 0.56
CA GLU A 10 5.98 19.08 1.93
C GLU A 10 6.44 17.90 2.79
N PHE A 11 5.76 16.76 2.72
CA PHE A 11 6.16 15.56 3.46
C PHE A 11 7.59 15.13 3.12
N LEU A 12 7.97 15.22 1.84
CA LEU A 12 9.33 14.92 1.40
C LEU A 12 10.34 15.96 1.90
N GLU A 13 10.04 17.25 1.78
CA GLU A 13 10.94 18.34 2.16
C GLU A 13 11.16 18.45 3.68
N THR A 14 10.19 18.01 4.47
CA THR A 14 10.25 17.99 5.94
C THR A 14 10.78 16.68 6.50
N GLY A 15 11.16 15.71 5.67
CA GLY A 15 11.63 14.41 6.14
C GLY A 15 10.55 13.60 6.86
N GLY A 16 9.30 13.79 6.48
CA GLY A 16 8.14 13.09 7.02
C GLY A 16 7.51 13.72 8.25
N GLU A 17 7.90 14.94 8.62
CA GLU A 17 7.41 15.62 9.83
C GLU A 17 6.06 16.34 9.63
N SER A 18 5.68 16.73 8.41
CA SER A 18 4.39 17.39 8.17
C SER A 18 3.80 17.16 6.78
N ASP A 19 2.47 17.31 6.70
CA ASP A 19 1.71 17.36 5.45
C ASP A 19 0.42 18.18 5.65
N GLU A 20 0.44 19.46 5.28
CA GLU A 20 -0.68 20.38 5.50
C GLU A 20 -1.94 19.93 4.74
N ALA A 21 -1.76 19.28 3.58
CA ALA A 21 -2.89 18.80 2.79
C ALA A 21 -3.68 17.73 3.56
N ILE A 22 -2.98 16.81 4.25
CA ILE A 22 -3.62 15.79 5.10
C ILE A 22 -4.50 16.44 6.18
N TRP A 23 -4.01 17.45 6.88
CA TRP A 23 -4.79 18.15 7.92
C TRP A 23 -5.97 18.93 7.32
N ASN A 24 -5.76 19.61 6.19
CA ASN A 24 -6.79 20.38 5.52
C ASN A 24 -7.95 19.49 5.06
N PHE A 25 -7.67 18.34 4.45
CA PHE A 25 -8.71 17.41 4.01
C PHE A 25 -9.37 16.67 5.18
N ALA A 26 -8.62 16.26 6.20
CA ALA A 26 -9.17 15.63 7.40
C ALA A 26 -10.13 16.59 8.13
N SER A 27 -9.71 17.83 8.38
CA SER A 27 -10.53 18.84 9.05
C SER A 27 -11.83 19.11 8.28
N TYR A 28 -11.75 19.22 6.96
CA TYR A 28 -12.91 19.43 6.10
C TYR A 28 -13.88 18.25 6.18
N ALA A 29 -13.37 17.02 6.06
CA ALA A 29 -14.19 15.81 6.10
C ALA A 29 -14.90 15.64 7.45
N LEU A 30 -14.18 15.84 8.56
CA LEU A 30 -14.73 15.76 9.91
C LEU A 30 -15.75 16.86 10.20
N ALA A 31 -15.52 18.08 9.70
CA ALA A 31 -16.49 19.17 9.80
C ALA A 31 -17.81 18.88 9.06
N LYS A 32 -17.76 18.11 7.95
CA LYS A 32 -18.96 17.68 7.21
C LYS A 32 -19.64 16.47 7.82
N ASN A 33 -18.87 15.54 8.37
CA ASN A 33 -19.37 14.35 9.02
C ASN A 33 -18.34 13.88 10.08
N PRO A 34 -18.60 14.15 11.38
CA PRO A 34 -17.68 13.76 12.46
C PRO A 34 -17.46 12.25 12.58
N ALA A 35 -18.34 11.42 12.03
CA ALA A 35 -18.18 9.96 12.01
C ALA A 35 -17.26 9.47 10.87
N THR A 36 -16.60 10.37 10.13
CA THR A 36 -15.70 10.00 9.04
C THR A 36 -14.40 9.44 9.60
N ARG A 37 -14.16 8.14 9.38
CA ARG A 37 -12.84 7.51 9.56
C ARG A 37 -11.83 8.08 8.55
N ILE A 38 -10.59 8.31 8.95
CA ILE A 38 -9.51 8.87 8.13
C ILE A 38 -8.42 7.81 7.92
N GLY A 39 -8.18 7.43 6.67
CA GLY A 39 -7.13 6.47 6.30
C GLY A 39 -5.96 7.15 5.60
N LEU A 40 -4.73 6.84 6.00
CA LEU A 40 -3.53 7.23 5.28
C LEU A 40 -2.90 6.01 4.60
N SER A 41 -2.84 6.00 3.27
CA SER A 41 -2.35 4.88 2.49
C SER A 41 -0.93 5.12 2.00
N TRP A 42 0.00 4.26 2.41
CA TRP A 42 1.40 4.33 2.01
C TRP A 42 1.62 3.66 0.65
N LEU A 43 2.45 4.30 -0.19
CA LEU A 43 2.75 3.88 -1.55
C LEU A 43 4.11 3.18 -1.65
N TRP A 44 4.32 2.41 -2.71
CA TRP A 44 5.63 1.88 -3.06
C TRP A 44 6.48 2.92 -3.81
N LYS A 45 7.79 2.72 -3.86
CA LYS A 45 8.71 3.59 -4.61
C LYS A 45 8.42 3.55 -6.11
N ASP A 46 8.39 4.73 -6.73
CA ASP A 46 8.31 4.90 -8.19
C ASP A 46 9.53 4.26 -8.88
N PHE A 47 9.37 3.98 -10.18
CA PHE A 47 10.42 3.48 -11.08
C PHE A 47 11.02 2.13 -10.67
N PRO A 48 10.20 1.07 -10.52
CA PRO A 48 10.68 -0.25 -10.11
C PRO A 48 11.81 -0.80 -11.01
N GLN A 49 11.82 -0.47 -12.30
CA GLN A 49 12.87 -0.97 -13.21
C GLN A 49 14.26 -0.36 -12.98
N ASP A 50 14.35 0.76 -12.25
CA ASP A 50 15.62 1.42 -11.96
C ASP A 50 16.42 0.70 -10.86
N TYR A 51 15.76 -0.17 -10.08
CA TYR A 51 16.38 -0.99 -9.03
C TYR A 51 16.81 -2.35 -9.60
N ALA A 52 18.00 -2.83 -9.23
CA ALA A 52 18.55 -4.07 -9.76
C ALA A 52 17.86 -5.33 -9.21
N SER A 53 17.20 -5.24 -8.05
CA SER A 53 16.50 -6.35 -7.41
C SER A 53 15.29 -5.88 -6.59
N ALA A 54 14.45 -6.84 -6.18
CA ALA A 54 13.34 -6.62 -5.25
C ALA A 54 13.81 -6.07 -3.90
N GLU A 55 14.96 -6.56 -3.42
CA GLU A 55 15.60 -6.09 -2.19
C GLU A 55 15.95 -4.60 -2.27
N GLU A 56 16.60 -4.17 -3.36
CA GLU A 56 16.97 -2.77 -3.57
C GLU A 56 15.74 -1.86 -3.72
N HIS A 57 14.67 -2.37 -4.33
CA HIS A 57 13.41 -1.64 -4.44
C HIS A 57 12.71 -1.45 -3.09
N ARG A 58 12.68 -2.49 -2.25
CA ARG A 58 12.09 -2.47 -0.90
C ARG A 58 12.94 -1.71 0.11
N ASP A 59 14.24 -1.55 -0.11
CA ASP A 59 15.17 -0.91 0.84
C ASP A 59 14.61 0.40 1.43
N GLY A 60 14.66 0.62 2.74
CA GLY A 60 14.10 1.83 3.34
C GLY A 60 12.57 1.93 3.42
N ALA A 61 11.81 0.93 2.96
CA ALA A 61 10.34 0.95 2.99
C ALA A 61 9.78 0.94 4.42
N ASP A 62 10.40 0.17 5.32
CA ASP A 62 9.96 0.05 6.72
C ASP A 62 10.17 1.37 7.46
N GLU A 63 11.33 2.01 7.31
CA GLU A 63 11.61 3.32 7.89
C GLU A 63 10.66 4.39 7.34
N SER A 64 10.40 4.37 6.03
CA SER A 64 9.48 5.33 5.41
C SER A 64 8.04 5.13 5.87
N TYR A 65 7.61 3.87 6.02
CA TYR A 65 6.29 3.56 6.56
C TYR A 65 6.16 3.97 8.03
N ALA A 66 7.21 3.82 8.84
CA ALA A 66 7.22 4.29 10.22
C ALA A 66 7.02 5.83 10.33
N LEU A 67 7.62 6.61 9.42
CA LEU A 67 7.36 8.06 9.34
C LEU A 67 5.89 8.34 9.01
N TRP A 68 5.30 7.56 8.10
CA TRP A 68 3.89 7.67 7.74
C TRP A 68 2.95 7.32 8.91
N VAL A 69 3.30 6.31 9.72
CA VAL A 69 2.59 5.96 10.95
C VAL A 69 2.70 7.08 11.99
N ASN A 70 3.86 7.71 12.13
CA ASN A 70 4.01 8.87 13.03
C ASN A 70 3.12 10.04 12.59
N LEU A 71 3.07 10.34 11.30
CA LEU A 71 2.17 11.37 10.76
C LEU A 71 0.68 11.06 11.08
N ALA A 72 0.29 9.78 10.96
CA ALA A 72 -1.06 9.35 11.34
C ALA A 72 -1.33 9.51 12.84
N ASN A 73 -0.33 9.23 13.70
CA ASN A 73 -0.43 9.42 15.14
C ASN A 73 -0.58 10.89 15.53
N ASP A 74 0.15 11.79 14.86
CA ASP A 74 0.04 13.24 15.06
C ASP A 74 -1.34 13.73 14.64
N LEU A 75 -1.84 13.27 13.50
CA LEU A 75 -3.21 13.57 13.06
C LEU A 75 -4.25 13.07 14.07
N ASN A 76 -4.07 11.87 14.61
CA ASN A 76 -4.95 11.31 15.64
C ASN A 76 -4.92 12.11 16.95
N ALA A 77 -3.76 12.69 17.32
CA ALA A 77 -3.63 13.53 18.51
C ALA A 77 -4.44 14.83 18.38
N ASP A 78 -4.51 15.41 17.18
CA ASP A 78 -5.28 16.61 16.90
C ASP A 78 -6.80 16.33 16.72
N TYR A 79 -7.16 15.11 16.32
CA TYR A 79 -8.54 14.67 16.13
C TYR A 79 -8.87 13.40 16.93
N PRO A 80 -8.83 13.45 18.29
CA PRO A 80 -8.90 12.24 19.13
C PRO A 80 -10.26 11.51 19.09
N ASP A 81 -11.31 12.15 18.57
CA ASP A 81 -12.63 11.53 18.37
C ASP A 81 -12.78 10.85 17.00
N ALA A 82 -11.81 11.04 16.10
CA ALA A 82 -11.80 10.40 14.78
C ALA A 82 -11.03 9.07 14.84
N ASP A 83 -11.48 8.10 14.04
CA ASP A 83 -10.70 6.87 13.79
C ASP A 83 -9.70 7.15 12.67
N VAL A 84 -8.42 7.32 13.05
CA VAL A 84 -7.30 7.48 12.13
C VAL A 84 -6.52 6.17 12.04
N PHE A 85 -6.31 5.68 10.82
CA PHE A 85 -5.61 4.42 10.56
C PHE A 85 -4.71 4.50 9.33
N THR A 86 -3.75 3.59 9.22
CA THR A 86 -2.83 3.50 8.07
C THR A 86 -3.09 2.25 7.23
N ILE A 87 -2.73 2.29 5.95
CA ILE A 87 -2.79 1.16 5.02
C ILE A 87 -1.43 0.97 4.36
N ASN A 88 -0.71 -0.12 4.68
CA ASN A 88 0.57 -0.47 4.04
C ASN A 88 0.35 -1.41 2.84
N HIS A 89 -0.34 -0.93 1.80
CA HIS A 89 -0.50 -1.73 0.58
C HIS A 89 0.75 -1.72 -0.32
N ALA A 90 1.78 -0.94 0.03
CA ALA A 90 3.08 -0.97 -0.64
C ALA A 90 3.79 -2.32 -0.43
N GLU A 91 3.63 -2.93 0.74
CA GLU A 91 4.32 -4.17 1.11
C GLU A 91 4.04 -5.30 0.11
N VAL A 92 2.78 -5.49 -0.28
CA VAL A 92 2.42 -6.52 -1.27
C VAL A 92 3.07 -6.30 -2.64
N VAL A 93 3.44 -5.06 -2.98
CA VAL A 93 4.10 -4.76 -4.24
C VAL A 93 5.55 -5.24 -4.21
N TYR A 94 6.23 -5.04 -3.07
CA TYR A 94 7.58 -5.57 -2.88
C TYR A 94 7.59 -7.09 -2.84
N ASP A 95 6.63 -7.71 -2.16
CA ASP A 95 6.49 -9.17 -2.12
C ASP A 95 6.19 -9.77 -3.50
N LEU A 96 5.30 -9.15 -4.29
CA LEU A 96 5.01 -9.61 -5.66
C LEU A 96 6.22 -9.45 -6.58
N ARG A 97 7.01 -8.39 -6.42
CA ARG A 97 8.27 -8.25 -7.16
C ARG A 97 9.26 -9.34 -6.77
N ALA A 98 9.43 -9.61 -5.48
CA ALA A 98 10.31 -10.69 -5.00
C ALA A 98 9.87 -12.06 -5.53
N ALA A 99 8.57 -12.37 -5.48
CA ALA A 99 8.00 -13.60 -6.05
C ALA A 99 8.21 -13.69 -7.57
N TYR A 100 8.07 -12.57 -8.30
CA TYR A 100 8.40 -12.53 -9.74
C TYR A 100 9.87 -12.86 -10.01
N GLU A 101 10.79 -12.21 -9.28
CA GLU A 101 12.24 -12.44 -9.43
C GLU A 101 12.66 -13.86 -9.04
N ALA A 102 11.96 -14.47 -8.07
CA ALA A 102 12.14 -15.88 -7.70
C ALA A 102 11.54 -16.87 -8.72
N GLY A 103 10.79 -16.39 -9.71
CA GLY A 103 10.12 -17.22 -10.72
C GLY A 103 8.83 -17.89 -10.23
N GLU A 104 8.30 -17.47 -9.07
CA GLU A 104 7.12 -18.03 -8.44
C GLU A 104 5.83 -17.59 -9.13
N LEU A 105 5.85 -16.45 -9.84
CA LEU A 105 4.69 -15.93 -10.59
C LEU A 105 4.63 -16.40 -12.05
N GLY A 106 5.33 -17.47 -12.43
CA GLY A 106 5.48 -17.88 -13.85
C GLY A 106 4.16 -18.16 -14.59
N GLY A 107 3.11 -18.58 -13.88
CA GLY A 107 1.76 -18.77 -14.43
C GLY A 107 0.94 -17.48 -14.55
N ASP A 108 1.30 -16.44 -13.81
CA ASP A 108 0.48 -15.24 -13.60
C ASP A 108 1.08 -13.97 -14.21
N ALA A 109 2.40 -13.80 -14.08
CA ALA A 109 3.15 -12.65 -14.54
C ALA A 109 4.34 -13.10 -15.40
N ALA A 110 4.25 -12.85 -16.70
CA ALA A 110 5.31 -13.18 -17.66
C ALA A 110 6.40 -12.09 -17.73
N GLN A 111 6.13 -10.90 -17.20
CA GLN A 111 7.01 -9.73 -17.26
C GLN A 111 6.91 -8.93 -15.97
N LEU A 112 8.01 -8.28 -15.57
CA LEU A 112 7.98 -7.35 -14.44
C LEU A 112 7.10 -6.14 -14.78
N THR A 113 7.26 -5.58 -15.98
CA THR A 113 6.48 -4.45 -16.49
C THR A 113 5.99 -4.74 -17.90
N GLY A 114 4.71 -4.49 -18.16
CA GLY A 114 4.11 -4.76 -19.45
C GLY A 114 2.59 -4.62 -19.44
N PRO A 115 1.85 -5.36 -20.26
CA PRO A 115 0.39 -5.33 -20.22
C PRO A 115 -0.16 -5.74 -18.86
N SER A 116 -1.20 -5.04 -18.38
CA SER A 116 -1.74 -5.24 -17.02
C SER A 116 -2.20 -6.66 -16.72
N ARG A 117 -2.60 -7.41 -17.74
CA ARG A 117 -3.13 -8.78 -17.59
C ARG A 117 -2.10 -9.79 -17.08
N ASN A 118 -0.81 -9.57 -17.32
CA ASN A 118 0.24 -10.58 -17.11
C ASN A 118 1.58 -9.96 -16.70
N SER A 119 1.54 -8.84 -15.98
CA SER A 119 2.73 -8.16 -15.47
C SER A 119 2.49 -7.64 -14.05
N VAL A 120 3.55 -7.50 -13.26
CA VAL A 120 3.47 -6.89 -11.91
C VAL A 120 3.19 -5.39 -12.02
N PHE A 121 3.80 -4.72 -12.99
CA PHE A 121 3.65 -3.29 -13.27
C PHE A 121 3.17 -3.04 -14.71
N THR A 122 2.50 -1.91 -14.97
CA THR A 122 1.99 -1.56 -16.31
C THR A 122 2.86 -0.60 -17.10
N ASP A 123 3.71 0.15 -16.42
CA ASP A 123 4.59 1.14 -17.03
C ASP A 123 5.85 1.38 -16.17
N GLU A 124 6.75 2.21 -16.70
CA GLU A 124 8.01 2.59 -16.09
C GLU A 124 7.82 3.22 -14.71
N LYS A 125 6.76 4.03 -14.51
CA LYS A 125 6.49 4.64 -13.21
C LYS A 125 6.21 3.58 -12.13
N GLY A 126 5.65 2.44 -12.51
CA GLY A 126 5.33 1.35 -11.60
C GLY A 126 3.85 1.30 -11.24
N HIS A 127 2.94 1.75 -12.11
CA HIS A 127 1.52 1.53 -11.89
C HIS A 127 1.19 0.03 -11.84
N ALA A 128 0.24 -0.36 -10.99
CA ALA A 128 -0.04 -1.76 -10.70
C ALA A 128 -0.71 -2.52 -11.87
N GLY A 129 -0.16 -3.71 -12.18
CA GLY A 129 -0.82 -4.73 -12.99
C GLY A 129 -2.03 -5.36 -12.27
N ASN A 130 -2.72 -6.28 -12.93
CA ASN A 130 -3.95 -6.88 -12.40
C ASN A 130 -3.69 -7.72 -11.14
N ILE A 131 -2.66 -8.57 -11.14
CA ILE A 131 -2.31 -9.37 -9.95
C ILE A 131 -1.99 -8.45 -8.76
N THR A 132 -1.22 -7.40 -8.99
CA THR A 132 -0.86 -6.41 -7.98
C THR A 132 -2.08 -5.64 -7.43
N LYS A 133 -3.04 -5.30 -8.29
CA LYS A 133 -4.31 -4.68 -7.88
C LYS A 133 -5.15 -5.64 -7.04
N ASP A 134 -5.27 -6.90 -7.46
CA ASP A 134 -6.07 -7.90 -6.74
C ASP A 134 -5.45 -8.20 -5.37
N THR A 135 -4.14 -8.44 -5.30
CA THR A 135 -3.41 -8.66 -4.04
C THR A 135 -3.49 -7.43 -3.13
N GLY A 136 -3.24 -6.23 -3.68
CA GLY A 136 -3.35 -4.98 -2.92
C GLY A 136 -4.77 -4.75 -2.38
N THR A 137 -5.81 -5.08 -3.15
CA THR A 137 -7.21 -4.95 -2.72
C THR A 137 -7.48 -5.69 -1.42
N LEU A 138 -6.82 -6.83 -1.16
CA LEU A 138 -6.97 -7.58 0.10
C LEU A 138 -6.47 -6.78 1.32
N ILE A 139 -5.38 -6.01 1.17
CA ILE A 139 -4.89 -5.11 2.22
C ILE A 139 -5.91 -4.00 2.50
N TRP A 140 -6.53 -3.46 1.45
CA TRP A 140 -7.59 -2.45 1.60
C TRP A 140 -8.86 -3.02 2.24
N LEU A 141 -9.26 -4.25 1.89
CA LEU A 141 -10.39 -4.94 2.50
C LEU A 141 -10.16 -5.20 3.99
N HIS A 142 -8.96 -5.61 4.37
CA HIS A 142 -8.56 -5.74 5.77
C HIS A 142 -8.67 -4.39 6.50
N ALA A 143 -8.01 -3.33 6.00
CA ALA A 143 -7.97 -2.05 6.69
C ALA A 143 -9.35 -1.34 6.78
N VAL A 144 -10.15 -1.41 5.72
CA VAL A 144 -11.44 -0.70 5.67
C VAL A 144 -12.57 -1.51 6.28
N HIS A 145 -12.59 -2.83 6.07
CA HIS A 145 -13.72 -3.70 6.40
C HIS A 145 -13.40 -4.81 7.41
N GLY A 146 -12.14 -4.98 7.83
CA GLY A 146 -11.72 -6.05 8.75
C GLY A 146 -11.83 -7.45 8.14
N VAL A 147 -11.76 -7.56 6.82
CA VAL A 147 -11.77 -8.85 6.12
C VAL A 147 -10.34 -9.38 6.04
N GLU A 148 -10.07 -10.51 6.68
CA GLU A 148 -8.77 -11.15 6.58
C GLU A 148 -8.53 -11.70 5.15
N PRO A 149 -7.32 -11.53 4.57
CA PRO A 149 -7.04 -12.00 3.21
C PRO A 149 -7.39 -13.47 2.97
N ASN A 150 -7.13 -14.34 3.95
CA ASN A 150 -7.42 -15.77 3.85
C ASN A 150 -8.92 -16.12 3.94
N ASP A 151 -9.74 -15.21 4.46
CA ASP A 151 -11.20 -15.36 4.51
C ASP A 151 -11.87 -14.88 3.21
N ALA A 152 -11.14 -14.17 2.34
CA ALA A 152 -11.66 -13.73 1.05
C ALA A 152 -11.90 -14.92 0.09
N PRO A 153 -12.85 -14.80 -0.86
CA PRO A 153 -13.06 -15.79 -1.90
C PRO A 153 -11.76 -16.10 -2.67
N ALA A 154 -11.63 -17.32 -3.15
CA ALA A 154 -10.50 -17.69 -4.00
C ALA A 154 -10.48 -16.86 -5.30
N PHE A 155 -9.28 -16.64 -5.83
CA PHE A 155 -9.04 -15.91 -7.07
C PHE A 155 -8.61 -16.90 -8.18
N PRO A 156 -9.55 -17.66 -8.79
CA PRO A 156 -9.23 -18.74 -9.72
C PRO A 156 -8.57 -18.28 -11.02
N GLN A 157 -8.52 -16.98 -11.27
CA GLN A 157 -7.76 -16.40 -12.38
C GLN A 157 -6.25 -16.40 -12.15
N TRP A 158 -5.79 -16.59 -10.90
CA TRP A 158 -4.38 -16.66 -10.53
C TRP A 158 -4.00 -18.09 -10.15
N GLU A 159 -2.86 -18.56 -10.64
CA GLU A 159 -2.24 -19.82 -10.20
C GLU A 159 -1.63 -19.67 -8.80
N THR A 160 -1.07 -18.49 -8.51
CA THR A 160 -0.55 -18.11 -7.19
C THR A 160 -1.69 -17.76 -6.24
N ASP A 161 -1.65 -18.27 -4.99
CA ASP A 161 -2.60 -17.85 -3.96
C ASP A 161 -2.22 -16.46 -3.42
N ILE A 162 -2.73 -15.43 -4.10
CA ILE A 162 -2.48 -14.03 -3.72
C ILE A 162 -2.98 -13.67 -2.31
N ARG A 163 -3.88 -14.47 -1.73
CA ARG A 163 -4.35 -14.28 -0.35
C ARG A 163 -3.26 -14.59 0.66
N ALA A 164 -2.45 -15.61 0.39
CA ALA A 164 -1.31 -15.95 1.22
C ALA A 164 -0.24 -14.86 1.18
N ILE A 165 0.02 -14.26 0.00
CA ILE A 165 0.93 -13.11 -0.14
C ILE A 165 0.41 -11.92 0.65
N ALA A 166 -0.87 -11.56 0.48
CA ALA A 166 -1.47 -10.46 1.23
C ALA A 166 -1.49 -10.70 2.75
N GLN A 167 -1.71 -11.94 3.20
CA GLN A 167 -1.61 -12.27 4.63
C GLN A 167 -0.19 -12.08 5.15
N ALA A 168 0.82 -12.59 4.44
CA ALA A 168 2.22 -12.44 4.83
C ALA A 168 2.62 -10.96 4.95
N ALA A 169 2.17 -10.12 4.02
CA ALA A 169 2.40 -8.67 4.08
C ALA A 169 1.78 -8.02 5.33
N LEU A 170 0.57 -8.43 5.74
CA LEU A 170 -0.04 -7.95 7.00
C LEU A 170 0.74 -8.44 8.23
N ASP A 171 1.15 -9.71 8.24
CA ASP A 171 1.88 -10.32 9.36
C ASP A 171 3.29 -9.71 9.53
N ASN A 172 3.91 -9.26 8.45
CA ASN A 172 5.19 -8.53 8.46
C ASN A 172 5.01 -7.10 8.99
N ALA A 173 3.92 -6.41 8.63
CA ALA A 173 3.64 -5.05 9.08
C ALA A 173 3.22 -4.95 10.57
N ALA A 174 2.85 -6.09 11.18
CA ALA A 174 2.47 -6.17 12.59
C ALA A 174 3.66 -6.41 13.56
N GLN A 175 4.88 -6.56 13.03
CA GLN A 175 6.12 -6.76 13.78
C GLN A 175 6.85 -5.43 14.02
#